data_AF-A0A955RCT7-F1
#
_entry.id   AF-A0A955RCT7-F1
#
_cell.length_a   1.000
_cell.length_b   1.000
_cell.length_c   1.000
_cell.angle_alpha   90.00
_cell.angle_beta   90.00
_cell.angle_gamma   90.00
#
_symmetry.space_group_name_H-M   'P 1'
#
loop_
_entity.id
_entity.type
_entity.pdbx_description
1 polymer ?
#
loop_
_entity_poly.entity_id
_entity_poly.type
_entity_poly.pdbx_seq_one_letter_code
_entity_poly.pdbx_strand_id
1 'polypeptide(L)'
;MLSYSDFGEHREDPGVSRVEQAVRLVRERRPDLEIDGEMQADTAVNFAKISEGFPFSALTGPANVLVFPDLTSGNIAYKLLEHLAAAEALGPLLVGIGGPVNVVPVDAGVSELVNIATYTANQALDLALLKNGGVVQ
;
A
#
# COMPACT_ATOMS: atom_id res chain seq x y z
N MET A 1 6.67 -4.39 1.11
CA MET A 1 7.12 -3.57 -0.04
C MET A 1 7.43 -4.51 -1.17
N LEU A 2 6.71 -4.38 -2.29
CA LEU A 2 6.77 -5.35 -3.39
C LEU A 2 7.99 -5.15 -4.29
N SER A 3 8.50 -6.25 -4.80
CA SER A 3 9.56 -6.38 -5.79
C SER A 3 9.35 -7.66 -6.59
N TYR A 4 10.14 -7.88 -7.65
CA TYR A 4 10.21 -9.17 -8.31
C TYR A 4 11.22 -10.13 -7.65
N SER A 5 11.95 -9.66 -6.63
CA SER A 5 12.95 -10.39 -5.84
C SER A 5 12.43 -10.60 -4.41
N ASP A 6 12.74 -11.75 -3.82
CA ASP A 6 12.59 -11.98 -2.38
C ASP A 6 13.93 -11.79 -1.66
N PHE A 7 13.98 -10.86 -0.71
CA PHE A 7 15.04 -10.72 0.31
C PHE A 7 16.49 -10.90 -0.17
N GLY A 8 16.81 -10.31 -1.31
CA GLY A 8 18.14 -10.19 -1.84
C GLY A 8 18.54 -11.21 -2.91
N GLU A 9 17.59 -11.96 -3.48
CA GLU A 9 17.85 -12.84 -4.62
C GLU A 9 18.48 -12.12 -5.83
N HIS A 10 18.07 -10.87 -6.10
CA HIS A 10 18.52 -10.08 -7.25
C HIS A 10 19.11 -8.72 -6.85
N ARG A 11 19.95 -8.68 -5.80
CA ARG A 11 20.50 -7.42 -5.24
C ARG A 11 21.27 -6.54 -6.22
N GLU A 12 21.85 -7.13 -7.26
CA GLU A 12 22.59 -6.38 -8.27
C GLU A 12 21.68 -5.47 -9.12
N ASP A 13 20.36 -5.73 -9.11
CA ASP A 13 19.41 -4.87 -9.79
C ASP A 13 19.13 -3.58 -8.99
N PRO A 14 19.29 -2.40 -9.61
CA PRO A 14 19.05 -1.12 -8.94
C PRO A 14 17.59 -0.92 -8.47
N GLY A 15 16.63 -1.52 -9.16
CA GLY A 15 15.22 -1.51 -8.79
C GLY A 15 14.96 -2.28 -7.49
N VAL A 16 15.58 -3.44 -7.32
CA VAL A 16 15.56 -4.24 -6.08
C VAL A 16 16.22 -3.47 -4.94
N SER A 17 17.44 -2.98 -5.17
CA SER A 17 18.19 -2.16 -4.20
C SER A 17 17.41 -0.91 -3.72
N ARG A 18 16.65 -0.27 -4.62
CA ARG A 18 15.81 0.88 -4.28
C ARG A 18 14.67 0.51 -3.33
N VAL A 19 14.06 -0.66 -3.49
CA VAL A 19 12.99 -1.13 -2.59
C VAL A 19 13.56 -1.52 -1.24
N GLU A 20 14.69 -2.23 -1.19
CA GLU A 20 15.42 -2.51 0.06
C GLU A 20 15.73 -1.22 0.84
N GLN A 21 16.23 -0.20 0.14
CA GLN A 21 16.49 1.11 0.74
C GLN A 21 15.21 1.78 1.25
N ALA A 22 14.09 1.69 0.52
CA ALA A 22 12.82 2.25 0.94
C ALA A 22 12.30 1.58 2.23
N VAL A 23 12.39 0.25 2.35
CA VAL A 23 12.03 -0.48 3.58
C VAL A 23 12.85 0.02 4.76
N ARG A 24 14.17 0.14 4.58
CA ARG A 24 15.07 0.65 5.63
C ARG A 24 14.66 2.05 6.09
N LEU A 25 14.41 2.96 5.16
CA LEU A 25 14.00 4.34 5.48
C LEU A 25 12.67 4.41 6.22
N VAL A 26 11.70 3.55 5.89
CA VAL A 26 10.43 3.51 6.63
C VAL A 26 10.65 2.98 8.04
N ARG A 27 11.40 1.89 8.22
CA ARG A 27 11.72 1.34 9.56
C ARG A 27 12.45 2.34 10.45
N GLU A 28 13.37 3.12 9.89
CA GLU A 28 14.07 4.19 10.62
C GLU A 28 13.12 5.31 11.07
N ARG A 29 12.13 5.67 10.24
CA ARG A 29 11.21 6.79 10.51
C ARG A 29 9.98 6.38 11.32
N ARG A 30 9.54 5.14 11.21
CA ARG A 30 8.32 4.56 11.77
C ARG A 30 8.58 3.13 12.22
N PRO A 31 9.37 2.94 13.28
CA PRO A 31 9.70 1.61 13.80
C PRO A 31 8.49 0.88 14.40
N ASP A 32 7.39 1.60 14.63
CA ASP A 32 6.10 1.07 15.08
C ASP A 32 5.30 0.37 13.97
N LEU A 33 5.63 0.61 12.69
CA LEU A 33 4.94 -0.02 11.57
C LEU A 33 5.46 -1.44 11.32
N GLU A 34 4.52 -2.37 11.24
CA GLU A 34 4.76 -3.70 10.72
C GLU A 34 4.97 -3.63 9.20
N ILE A 35 6.24 -3.60 8.78
CA ILE A 35 6.63 -3.47 7.38
C ILE A 35 7.82 -4.36 7.06
N ASP A 36 7.79 -4.97 5.88
CA ASP A 36 8.89 -5.77 5.39
C ASP A 36 9.04 -5.74 3.86
N GLY A 37 10.13 -6.33 3.37
CA GLY A 37 10.49 -6.46 1.98
C GLY A 37 11.99 -6.19 1.78
N GLU A 38 12.46 -6.18 0.54
CA GLU A 38 11.70 -6.36 -0.69
C GLU A 38 11.23 -7.81 -0.89
N MET A 39 10.02 -8.00 -1.42
CA MET A 39 9.44 -9.34 -1.59
C MET A 39 8.49 -9.44 -2.79
N GLN A 40 8.37 -10.64 -3.34
CA GLN A 40 7.41 -10.98 -4.39
C GLN A 40 5.97 -10.95 -3.85
N ALA A 41 5.03 -10.68 -4.75
CA ALA A 41 3.62 -10.51 -4.38
C ALA A 41 2.99 -11.80 -3.84
N ASP A 42 3.36 -12.96 -4.38
CA ASP A 42 2.87 -14.25 -3.92
C ASP A 42 3.44 -14.63 -2.54
N THR A 43 4.71 -14.30 -2.27
CA THR A 43 5.30 -14.37 -0.92
C THR A 43 4.54 -13.46 0.03
N ALA A 44 4.33 -12.19 -0.32
CA ALA A 44 3.68 -11.19 0.53
C ALA A 44 2.27 -11.61 1.01
N VAL A 45 1.46 -12.22 0.14
CA VAL A 45 0.08 -12.61 0.47
C VAL A 45 -0.06 -14.02 1.04
N ASN A 46 1.01 -14.81 1.06
CA ASN A 46 1.02 -16.18 1.58
C ASN A 46 1.86 -16.28 2.85
N PHE A 47 1.19 -16.22 4.00
CA PHE A 47 1.87 -16.27 5.29
C PHE A 47 2.64 -17.58 5.52
N ALA A 48 2.18 -18.71 4.96
CA ALA A 48 2.92 -19.96 5.07
C ALA A 48 4.30 -19.85 4.40
N LYS A 49 4.36 -19.29 3.18
CA LYS A 49 5.63 -19.02 2.49
C LYS A 49 6.55 -18.11 3.28
N ILE A 50 6.02 -17.05 3.88
CA ILE A 50 6.78 -16.13 4.73
C ILE A 50 7.34 -16.89 5.94
N SER A 51 6.49 -17.59 6.68
CA SER A 51 6.88 -18.28 7.92
C SER A 51 7.89 -19.40 7.71
N GLU A 52 7.85 -20.09 6.57
CA GLU A 52 8.74 -21.20 6.22
C GLU A 52 10.04 -20.71 5.58
N GLY A 53 9.97 -19.81 4.61
CA GLY A 53 11.11 -19.36 3.82
C GLY A 53 11.86 -18.17 4.43
N PHE A 54 11.15 -17.33 5.19
CA PHE A 54 11.65 -16.04 5.69
C PHE A 54 11.25 -15.83 7.16
N PRO A 55 11.67 -16.70 8.10
CA PRO A 55 11.27 -16.64 9.51
C PRO A 55 11.80 -15.39 10.25
N PHE A 56 12.71 -14.65 9.62
CA PHE A 56 13.18 -13.35 10.09
C PHE A 56 12.25 -12.19 9.71
N SER A 57 11.19 -12.46 8.93
CA SER A 57 10.27 -11.44 8.48
C SER A 57 9.57 -10.76 9.66
N ALA A 58 9.36 -9.46 9.54
CA ALA A 58 8.62 -8.69 10.54
C ALA A 58 7.10 -8.91 10.47
N LEU A 59 6.60 -9.52 9.39
CA LEU A 59 5.17 -9.76 9.19
C LEU A 59 4.69 -10.94 10.06
N THR A 60 3.62 -10.70 10.82
CA THR A 60 2.94 -11.64 11.72
C THR A 60 1.74 -12.32 11.05
N GLY A 61 1.42 -11.91 9.82
CA GLY A 61 0.36 -12.46 8.99
C GLY A 61 0.59 -12.16 7.51
N PRO A 62 -0.37 -12.52 6.62
CA PRO A 62 -0.29 -12.13 5.22
C PRO A 62 -0.39 -10.60 5.10
N ALA A 63 0.36 -10.01 4.18
CA ALA A 63 0.35 -8.57 3.96
C ALA A 63 -1.05 -8.11 3.52
N ASN A 64 -1.57 -7.09 4.20
CA ASN A 64 -2.84 -6.43 3.87
C ASN A 64 -2.64 -5.08 3.16
N VAL A 65 -1.41 -4.55 3.16
CA VAL A 65 -1.02 -3.34 2.42
C VAL A 65 0.12 -3.67 1.48
N LEU A 66 -0.13 -3.51 0.18
CA LEU A 66 0.82 -3.81 -0.89
C LEU A 66 1.34 -2.52 -1.51
N VAL A 67 2.59 -2.18 -1.22
CA VAL A 67 3.26 -1.02 -1.81
C VAL A 67 4.06 -1.46 -3.03
N PHE A 68 3.62 -1.02 -4.22
CA PHE A 68 4.25 -1.34 -5.49
C PHE A 68 5.52 -0.51 -5.74
N PRO A 69 6.52 -1.04 -6.46
CA PRO A 69 7.80 -0.37 -6.70
C PRO A 69 7.68 0.81 -7.68
N ASP A 70 6.64 0.83 -8.51
CA ASP A 70 6.40 1.87 -9.51
C ASP A 70 4.92 1.91 -9.95
N LEU A 71 4.59 2.95 -10.73
CA LEU A 71 3.25 3.18 -11.26
C LEU A 71 2.81 2.09 -12.24
N THR A 72 3.73 1.56 -13.05
CA THR A 72 3.41 0.56 -14.08
C THR A 72 2.91 -0.72 -13.44
N SER A 73 3.66 -1.27 -12.49
CA SER A 73 3.31 -2.48 -11.74
C SER A 73 2.04 -2.29 -10.93
N GLY A 74 1.89 -1.17 -10.22
CA GLY A 74 0.68 -0.86 -9.46
C GLY A 74 -0.56 -0.75 -10.35
N ASN A 75 -0.47 0.01 -11.45
CA ASN A 75 -1.61 0.25 -12.36
C ASN A 75 -2.09 -1.04 -13.05
N ILE A 76 -1.16 -1.86 -13.53
CA ILE A 76 -1.49 -3.15 -14.14
C ILE A 76 -2.13 -4.06 -13.10
N ALA A 77 -1.52 -4.20 -11.93
CA ALA A 77 -1.97 -5.16 -10.93
C ALA A 77 -3.39 -4.89 -10.41
N TYR A 78 -3.73 -3.66 -10.01
CA TYR A 78 -5.06 -3.39 -9.47
C TYR A 78 -6.17 -3.56 -10.52
N LYS A 79 -5.91 -3.18 -11.79
CA LYS A 79 -6.86 -3.38 -12.89
C LYS A 79 -7.08 -4.86 -13.21
N LEU A 80 -6.01 -5.67 -13.17
CA LEU A 80 -6.12 -7.11 -13.31
C LEU A 80 -6.93 -7.72 -12.17
N LEU A 81 -6.72 -7.30 -10.92
CA LEU A 81 -7.50 -7.77 -9.77
C LEU A 81 -8.99 -7.41 -9.91
N GLU A 82 -9.29 -6.18 -10.33
CA GLU A 82 -10.65 -5.72 -10.59
C GLU A 82 -11.35 -6.59 -11.65
N HIS A 83 -10.68 -6.87 -12.77
CA HIS A 83 -11.30 -7.54 -13.92
C HIS A 83 -11.26 -9.07 -13.84
N LEU A 84 -10.29 -9.67 -13.15
CA LEU A 84 -10.10 -11.12 -13.09
C LEU A 84 -10.50 -11.74 -11.76
N ALA A 85 -10.45 -10.99 -10.66
CA ALA A 85 -10.63 -11.52 -9.31
C ALA A 85 -11.99 -11.14 -8.68
N ALA A 86 -12.90 -10.54 -9.45
CA ALA A 86 -14.14 -9.94 -8.94
C ALA A 86 -13.90 -8.99 -7.75
N ALA A 87 -12.72 -8.37 -7.72
CA ALA A 87 -12.37 -7.39 -6.70
C ALA A 87 -13.06 -6.06 -7.03
N GLU A 88 -13.56 -5.37 -6.01
CA GLU A 88 -14.04 -4.01 -6.15
C GLU A 88 -12.85 -3.05 -5.93
N ALA A 89 -12.57 -2.21 -6.93
CA ALA A 89 -11.55 -1.18 -6.82
C ALA A 89 -12.19 0.14 -6.39
N LEU A 90 -11.73 0.71 -5.28
CA LEU A 90 -12.09 2.06 -4.84
C LEU A 90 -10.89 2.98 -5.01
N GLY A 91 -11.02 4.00 -5.86
CA GLY A 91 -9.98 5.01 -6.05
C GLY A 91 -9.94 5.62 -7.45
N PRO A 92 -8.99 6.52 -7.71
CA PRO A 92 -7.80 6.81 -6.90
C PRO A 92 -8.11 7.64 -5.65
N LEU A 93 -7.56 7.20 -4.50
CA LEU A 93 -7.61 7.97 -3.25
C LEU A 93 -6.28 8.68 -3.03
N LEU A 94 -6.33 9.99 -2.83
CA LEU A 94 -5.15 10.82 -2.58
C LEU A 94 -4.84 10.86 -1.09
N VAL A 95 -3.57 10.66 -0.76
CA VAL A 95 -3.03 10.71 0.60
C VAL A 95 -1.78 11.60 0.64
N GLY A 96 -1.46 12.15 1.82
CA GLY A 96 -0.23 12.94 2.02
C GLY A 96 -0.25 14.36 1.45
N ILE A 97 -1.40 14.83 0.98
CA ILE A 97 -1.64 16.22 0.58
C ILE A 97 -2.08 17.07 1.79
N GLY A 98 -1.85 18.38 1.76
CA GLY A 98 -2.08 19.28 2.90
C GLY A 98 -3.55 19.52 3.31
N GLY A 99 -4.49 18.76 2.74
CA GLY A 99 -5.92 18.85 3.01
C GLY A 99 -6.71 17.73 2.31
N PRO A 100 -8.00 17.54 2.66
CA PRO A 100 -8.84 16.48 2.11
C PRO A 100 -9.28 16.83 0.68
N VAL A 101 -8.57 16.32 -0.32
CA VAL A 101 -8.89 16.49 -1.74
C VAL A 101 -8.74 15.15 -2.43
N ASN A 102 -9.76 14.72 -3.17
CA ASN A 102 -9.70 13.52 -3.99
C ASN A 102 -10.11 13.85 -5.43
N VAL A 103 -9.65 13.03 -6.36
CA VAL A 103 -9.94 13.16 -7.79
C VAL A 103 -10.79 11.97 -8.19
N VAL A 104 -11.83 12.23 -9.00
CA VAL A 104 -12.74 11.20 -9.48
C VAL A 104 -12.61 11.10 -11.01
N PRO A 105 -12.60 9.89 -11.58
CA PRO A 105 -12.68 9.70 -13.03
C PRO A 105 -13.93 10.35 -13.64
N VAL A 106 -13.84 10.77 -14.91
CA VAL A 106 -14.96 11.42 -15.61
C VAL A 106 -16.14 10.46 -15.83
N ASP A 107 -15.84 9.17 -15.93
CA ASP A 107 -16.77 8.06 -16.14
C ASP A 107 -17.22 7.38 -14.85
N ALA A 108 -16.92 7.97 -13.68
CA ALA A 108 -17.27 7.40 -12.39
C ALA A 108 -18.79 7.26 -12.19
N GLY A 109 -19.18 6.13 -11.62
CA GLY A 109 -20.56 5.85 -11.25
C GLY A 109 -21.03 6.65 -10.03
N VAL A 110 -22.34 6.68 -9.79
CA VAL A 110 -22.93 7.34 -8.61
C VAL A 110 -22.37 6.78 -7.31
N SER A 111 -22.23 5.45 -7.20
CA SER A 111 -21.69 4.81 -6.00
C SER A 111 -20.24 5.23 -5.72
N GLU A 112 -19.40 5.33 -6.76
CA GLU A 112 -18.02 5.75 -6.63
C GLU A 112 -17.91 7.21 -6.17
N LEU A 113 -18.74 8.10 -6.74
CA LEU A 113 -18.84 9.50 -6.31
C LEU A 113 -19.22 9.60 -4.83
N VAL A 114 -20.21 8.83 -4.38
CA VAL A 114 -20.64 8.80 -2.97
C VAL A 114 -19.53 8.27 -2.07
N ASN A 115 -18.84 7.20 -2.48
CA ASN A 115 -17.74 6.60 -1.72
C ASN A 115 -16.58 7.59 -1.57
N ILE A 116 -16.14 8.24 -2.65
CA ILE A 116 -15.04 9.21 -2.61
C ILE A 116 -15.42 10.46 -1.82
N ALA A 117 -16.66 10.95 -1.95
CA ALA A 117 -17.14 12.07 -1.13
C ALA A 117 -17.14 11.73 0.36
N THR A 118 -17.63 10.53 0.71
CA THR A 118 -17.65 10.03 2.10
C THR A 118 -16.23 9.90 2.66
N TYR A 119 -15.32 9.32 1.87
CA TYR A 119 -13.91 9.21 2.24
C TYR A 119 -13.26 10.59 2.45
N THR A 120 -13.51 11.54 1.55
CA THR A 120 -12.99 12.91 1.66
C THR A 120 -13.51 13.62 2.91
N ALA A 121 -14.78 13.41 3.25
CA ALA A 121 -15.37 13.95 4.48
C ALA A 121 -14.71 13.37 5.74
N ASN A 122 -14.40 12.07 5.77
CA ASN A 122 -13.66 11.45 6.87
C ASN A 122 -12.24 12.01 6.98
N GLN A 123 -11.50 12.15 5.86
CA GLN A 123 -10.19 12.79 5.87
C GLN A 123 -10.24 14.22 6.46
N ALA A 124 -11.31 14.98 6.18
CA ALA A 124 -11.51 16.31 6.74
C ALA A 124 -11.74 16.28 8.26
N LEU A 125 -12.51 15.30 8.75
CA LEU A 125 -12.76 15.09 10.17
C LEU A 125 -11.47 14.72 10.90
N ASP A 126 -10.70 13.77 10.36
CA ASP A 126 -9.42 13.34 10.93
C ASP A 126 -8.44 14.52 11.05
N LEU A 127 -8.35 15.34 10.01
CA LEU A 127 -7.53 16.55 10.02
C LEU A 127 -7.99 17.55 11.08
N ALA A 128 -9.29 17.70 11.29
CA ALA A 128 -9.83 18.58 12.33
C ALA A 128 -9.51 18.04 13.73
N LEU A 129 -9.62 16.72 13.94
CA LEU A 129 -9.26 16.07 15.20
C LEU A 129 -7.78 16.24 15.51
N LEU A 130 -6.89 15.99 14.54
CA LEU A 130 -5.45 16.17 14.71
C LEU A 130 -5.09 17.62 15.08
N LYS A 131 -5.72 18.61 14.44
CA LYS A 131 -5.52 20.04 14.77
C LYS A 131 -5.99 20.40 16.18
N ASN A 132 -6.98 19.68 16.70
CA ASN A 132 -7.55 19.88 18.03
C ASN A 132 -6.90 19.00 19.11
N GLY A 133 -5.82 18.28 18.79
CA GLY A 133 -5.11 17.39 19.73
C GLY A 133 -5.81 16.05 20.00
N GLY A 134 -6.80 15.69 19.18
CA GLY A 134 -7.44 14.38 19.20
C GLY A 134 -6.61 13.31 18.48
N VAL A 135 -6.84 12.04 18.85
CA VAL A 135 -6.23 10.88 18.19
C VAL A 135 -7.20 10.37 17.13
N VAL A 136 -6.71 10.17 15.91
CA VAL A 136 -7.46 9.53 14.82
C VAL A 136 -7.51 8.02 15.08
N GLN A 137 -8.68 7.40 14.93
CA GLN A 137 -8.88 5.95 15.09
C GLN A 137 -8.60 5.20 13.79
#